data_AF-A0A4Q3A900-F1
#
_entry.id   AF-A0A4Q3A900-F1
#
_cell.length_a   1.000
_cell.length_b   1.000
_cell.length_c   1.000
_cell.angle_alpha   90.00
_cell.angle_beta   90.00
_cell.angle_gamma   90.00
#
_symmetry.space_group_name_H-M   'P 1'
#
loop_
_entity.id
_entity.type
_entity.pdbx_description
1 polymer ?
#
loop_
_entity_poly.entity_id
_entity_poly.type
_entity_poly.pdbx_seq_one_letter_code
_entity_poly.pdbx_strand_id
1 'polypeptide(L)'
;MMTTYPIIPRAIFAYAACTQVGGCLAPEPAGLFPVEAAAENLNYNTLVRWPGGNVPVCFSTEATTDFSAAEQLTIRELAESTWERVARIDFTGWGQCASQNADPNLVLIRNCRPNPFSLAGCTPGVSGNGKGANNFVNLDPQRAIFRGDVVHEFGHILGFNHEHERPEGDDPGYEHCAALVLASSGAPGAGVPATSVSVGTYDQQSIMNYCASAFVPGTFRYGEGYVSETDVRGAREAYGARPVQLVVYNPSTAWWSIDANGSHNWSVPPDLSAGFDSPYRKPLFDHDVKGTFLSGVWRFDRSGNDSYGAGDDTISYGSMGDIPVLGYWAGRHTDVRLAVYNPINQQWSMDLNQSASNDAADRTCYYGYSGGKPAHGNWSGSLRDRDKVGSFKDGNWLIDIDDDCQYEATTIEHRYFGSAGDIPVPGDYDGNGKDNLAVFNPSTGQWSVDWNDNGVWDGPATDRTWSFGSGGDLPTLRFR
;
A
#
# COMPACT_ATOMS: atom_id res chain seq x y z
N MET A 1 -23.89 -4.66 20.42
CA MET A 1 -23.22 -3.34 20.41
C MET A 1 -21.93 -3.54 19.64
N MET A 2 -21.70 -2.79 18.56
CA MET A 2 -20.40 -2.78 17.89
C MET A 2 -19.52 -1.76 18.60
N THR A 3 -18.42 -2.20 19.18
CA THR A 3 -17.36 -1.32 19.66
C THR A 3 -16.55 -0.83 18.46
N THR A 4 -16.68 0.46 18.14
CA THR A 4 -15.79 1.13 17.19
C THR A 4 -14.45 1.38 17.87
N TYR A 5 -13.49 0.48 17.69
CA TYR A 5 -12.11 0.66 18.12
C TYR A 5 -11.42 1.72 17.23
N PRO A 6 -10.50 2.52 17.78
CA PRO A 6 -9.76 3.49 16.97
C PRO A 6 -8.84 2.75 15.99
N ILE A 7 -8.92 3.11 14.71
CA ILE A 7 -7.94 2.69 13.71
C ILE A 7 -6.59 3.32 14.08
N ILE A 8 -5.55 2.49 14.11
CA ILE A 8 -4.18 2.94 14.39
C ILE A 8 -3.66 3.68 13.15
N PRO A 9 -3.27 4.96 13.26
CA PRO A 9 -2.77 5.71 12.10
C PRO A 9 -1.43 5.13 11.61
N ARG A 10 -1.15 5.32 10.31
CA ARG A 10 0.19 5.11 9.74
C ARG A 10 1.21 5.86 10.60
N ALA A 11 2.34 5.24 10.93
CA ALA A 11 3.34 5.86 11.80
C ALA A 11 4.76 5.41 11.45
N ILE A 12 5.73 6.15 11.98
CA ILE A 12 7.14 6.08 11.54
C ILE A 12 8.06 5.90 12.75
N PHE A 13 9.00 4.94 12.66
CA PHE A 13 9.91 4.54 13.73
C PHE A 13 11.38 4.49 13.28
N ALA A 14 12.28 4.90 14.18
CA ALA A 14 13.74 4.83 13.99
C ALA A 14 14.34 3.64 14.75
N TYR A 15 15.38 3.04 14.18
CA TYR A 15 15.76 1.64 14.44
C TYR A 15 17.07 1.50 15.24
N ALA A 16 17.08 0.79 16.38
CA ALA A 16 18.29 0.64 17.20
C ALA A 16 18.44 -0.75 17.86
N ALA A 17 19.52 -1.47 17.55
CA ALA A 17 19.93 -2.72 18.19
C ALA A 17 21.46 -2.90 18.10
N CYS A 18 22.08 -3.65 19.03
CA CYS A 18 23.54 -3.74 19.22
C CYS A 18 24.06 -5.19 19.13
N THR A 19 25.35 -5.40 18.83
CA THR A 19 25.92 -6.65 18.28
C THR A 19 27.03 -7.29 19.14
N GLN A 20 27.26 -8.61 18.97
CA GLN A 20 28.47 -9.44 19.30
C GLN A 20 28.08 -10.95 19.21
N VAL A 21 28.87 -11.98 18.80
CA VAL A 21 30.03 -12.18 17.89
C VAL A 21 29.96 -13.63 17.34
N GLY A 22 30.42 -13.91 16.11
CA GLY A 22 31.32 -15.07 15.89
C GLY A 22 30.93 -16.28 15.01
N GLY A 23 31.30 -16.21 13.71
CA GLY A 23 32.01 -17.30 12.99
C GLY A 23 31.21 -18.46 12.37
N CYS A 24 31.18 -18.51 11.03
CA CYS A 24 30.58 -19.59 10.23
C CYS A 24 31.58 -20.18 9.22
N LEU A 25 31.26 -21.37 8.67
CA LEU A 25 31.89 -21.98 7.49
C LEU A 25 30.79 -22.42 6.52
N ALA A 26 31.01 -22.25 5.21
CA ALA A 26 29.99 -22.45 4.17
C ALA A 26 30.33 -23.61 3.20
N PRO A 27 29.31 -24.31 2.67
CA PRO A 27 29.36 -25.02 1.39
C PRO A 27 28.69 -24.19 0.25
N GLU A 28 28.98 -24.56 -1.00
CA GLU A 28 28.56 -23.81 -2.20
C GLU A 28 27.11 -24.10 -2.68
N PRO A 29 26.47 -23.17 -3.42
CA PRO A 29 25.06 -23.26 -3.82
C PRO A 29 24.81 -24.15 -5.04
N ALA A 30 23.55 -24.56 -5.24
CA ALA A 30 23.11 -25.28 -6.43
C ALA A 30 21.66 -24.95 -6.82
N GLY A 31 21.44 -24.60 -8.09
CA GLY A 31 20.12 -24.64 -8.74
C GLY A 31 19.22 -23.41 -8.61
N LEU A 32 19.34 -22.47 -9.56
CA LEU A 32 18.29 -21.48 -9.83
C LEU A 32 17.09 -22.15 -10.53
N PHE A 33 15.88 -21.73 -10.18
CA PHE A 33 14.68 -21.88 -11.02
C PHE A 33 13.96 -20.53 -11.12
N PRO A 34 13.62 -20.05 -12.33
CA PRO A 34 12.84 -18.83 -12.48
C PRO A 34 11.36 -19.11 -12.21
N VAL A 35 10.68 -18.17 -11.56
CA VAL A 35 9.22 -18.08 -11.57
C VAL A 35 8.85 -17.05 -12.63
N GLU A 36 8.17 -17.50 -13.70
CA GLU A 36 7.79 -16.62 -14.81
C GLU A 36 6.59 -15.74 -14.40
N ALA A 37 6.75 -14.42 -14.47
CA ALA A 37 5.66 -13.48 -14.23
C ALA A 37 4.63 -13.55 -15.38
N ALA A 38 3.41 -14.00 -15.08
CA ALA A 38 2.28 -13.91 -16.00
C ALA A 38 1.77 -12.46 -16.13
N ALA A 39 1.19 -12.09 -17.28
CA ALA A 39 0.88 -10.70 -17.61
C ALA A 39 -0.63 -10.45 -17.82
N GLU A 40 -1.32 -9.91 -16.81
CA GLU A 40 -2.80 -9.84 -16.72
C GLU A 40 -3.37 -8.39 -16.91
N ASN A 41 -4.59 -8.19 -17.44
CA ASN A 41 -5.08 -6.94 -18.11
C ASN A 41 -5.89 -5.93 -17.28
N LEU A 42 -5.65 -4.65 -17.54
CA LEU A 42 -6.56 -3.55 -17.19
C LEU A 42 -6.77 -2.61 -18.38
N ASN A 43 -7.91 -1.91 -18.43
CA ASN A 43 -8.24 -0.93 -19.47
C ASN A 43 -8.41 0.50 -18.92
N TYR A 44 -7.63 1.48 -19.42
CA TYR A 44 -7.68 2.88 -18.97
C TYR A 44 -7.68 3.91 -20.09
N ASN A 45 -8.44 5.01 -19.93
CA ASN A 45 -8.56 6.08 -20.93
C ASN A 45 -7.48 7.17 -20.75
N THR A 46 -6.55 7.22 -21.70
CA THR A 46 -5.37 8.11 -21.66
C THR A 46 -5.69 9.62 -21.65
N LEU A 47 -6.83 10.04 -22.20
CA LEU A 47 -7.22 11.45 -22.37
C LEU A 47 -7.84 12.09 -21.12
N VAL A 48 -8.38 11.29 -20.20
CA VAL A 48 -9.09 11.77 -19.01
C VAL A 48 -8.26 11.61 -17.73
N ARG A 49 -6.96 11.34 -17.84
CA ARG A 49 -6.07 11.26 -16.68
C ARG A 49 -5.94 12.61 -15.98
N TRP A 50 -5.82 12.58 -14.66
CA TRP A 50 -5.57 13.78 -13.85
C TRP A 50 -4.10 14.24 -14.01
N PRO A 51 -3.82 15.47 -14.50
CA PRO A 51 -2.45 15.92 -14.73
C PRO A 51 -1.62 15.92 -13.44
N GLY A 52 -0.47 15.25 -13.46
CA GLY A 52 0.39 15.07 -12.29
C GLY A 52 -0.22 14.19 -11.18
N GLY A 53 -1.34 13.49 -11.43
CA GLY A 53 -1.98 12.61 -10.46
C GLY A 53 -2.80 13.28 -9.37
N ASN A 54 -2.88 14.60 -9.34
CA ASN A 54 -3.66 15.32 -8.32
C ASN A 54 -5.16 15.24 -8.63
N VAL A 55 -5.91 14.63 -7.72
CA VAL A 55 -7.37 14.45 -7.81
C VAL A 55 -8.03 15.20 -6.64
N PRO A 56 -8.57 16.40 -6.86
CA PRO A 56 -9.37 17.08 -5.85
C PRO A 56 -10.66 16.30 -5.57
N VAL A 57 -10.90 15.99 -4.30
CA VAL A 57 -12.08 15.27 -3.76
C VAL A 57 -12.67 16.06 -2.60
N CYS A 58 -13.98 15.99 -2.39
CA CYS A 58 -14.61 16.49 -1.16
C CYS A 58 -15.95 15.80 -0.90
N PHE A 59 -16.45 15.90 0.33
CA PHE A 59 -17.74 15.34 0.73
C PHE A 59 -18.89 16.31 0.51
N SER A 60 -20.02 15.76 0.05
CA SER A 60 -21.28 16.46 -0.11
C SER A 60 -21.92 16.78 1.24
N THR A 61 -22.53 17.98 1.34
CA THR A 61 -23.34 18.40 2.50
C THR A 61 -24.82 18.31 2.14
N GLU A 62 -25.47 17.20 2.50
CA GLU A 62 -26.89 16.93 2.29
C GLU A 62 -27.55 16.65 3.64
N ALA A 63 -28.35 17.61 4.11
CA ALA A 63 -28.76 17.77 5.52
C ALA A 63 -29.63 16.64 6.13
N THR A 64 -29.82 15.53 5.40
CA THR A 64 -30.51 14.32 5.86
C THR A 64 -29.75 13.02 5.56
N THR A 65 -28.63 13.06 4.83
CA THR A 65 -27.90 11.85 4.38
C THR A 65 -26.37 11.89 4.58
N ASP A 66 -25.77 12.97 5.10
CA ASP A 66 -24.31 13.11 5.33
C ASP A 66 -23.59 11.84 5.83
N PHE A 67 -22.36 11.61 5.35
CA PHE A 67 -21.45 10.61 5.93
C PHE A 67 -21.02 11.04 7.34
N SER A 68 -21.00 10.10 8.29
CA SER A 68 -20.35 10.32 9.59
C SER A 68 -18.83 10.41 9.43
N ALA A 69 -18.14 11.01 10.42
CA ALA A 69 -16.69 11.17 10.37
C ALA A 69 -15.92 9.85 10.20
N ALA A 70 -16.41 8.75 10.77
CA ALA A 70 -15.82 7.42 10.60
C ALA A 70 -15.98 6.86 9.17
N GLU A 71 -17.09 7.18 8.50
CA GLU A 71 -17.34 6.79 7.11
C GLU A 71 -16.52 7.65 6.13
N GLN A 72 -16.42 8.97 6.38
CA GLN A 72 -15.52 9.86 5.64
C GLN A 72 -14.06 9.39 5.75
N LEU A 73 -13.62 9.03 6.96
CA LEU A 73 -12.30 8.45 7.21
C LEU A 73 -12.11 7.12 6.46
N THR A 74 -13.07 6.20 6.53
CA THR A 74 -13.00 4.90 5.84
C THR A 74 -12.87 5.07 4.31
N ILE A 75 -13.60 6.01 3.71
CA ILE A 75 -13.52 6.31 2.27
C ILE A 75 -12.14 6.85 1.92
N ARG A 76 -11.61 7.77 2.73
CA ARG A 76 -10.26 8.32 2.59
C ARG A 76 -9.19 7.23 2.68
N GLU A 77 -9.19 6.44 3.74
CA GLU A 77 -8.19 5.39 4.00
C GLU A 77 -8.18 4.34 2.88
N LEU A 78 -9.34 3.96 2.33
CA LEU A 78 -9.41 3.02 1.20
C LEU A 78 -8.78 3.60 -0.07
N ALA A 79 -9.11 4.83 -0.46
CA ALA A 79 -8.55 5.48 -1.65
C ALA A 79 -7.03 5.70 -1.50
N GLU A 80 -6.58 6.08 -0.31
CA GLU A 80 -5.17 6.33 0.00
C GLU A 80 -4.32 5.06 0.20
N SER A 81 -4.91 3.93 0.56
CA SER A 81 -4.19 2.66 0.76
C SER A 81 -4.26 1.71 -0.43
N THR A 82 -5.16 1.97 -1.39
CA THR A 82 -5.20 1.27 -2.69
C THR A 82 -4.50 2.10 -3.77
N TRP A 83 -5.20 3.04 -4.40
CA TRP A 83 -4.72 3.75 -5.58
C TRP A 83 -3.53 4.68 -5.30
N GLU A 84 -3.55 5.49 -4.24
CA GLU A 84 -2.35 6.28 -3.90
C GLU A 84 -1.18 5.42 -3.40
N ARG A 85 -1.42 4.22 -2.86
CA ARG A 85 -0.30 3.40 -2.36
C ARG A 85 0.59 2.95 -3.52
N VAL A 86 -0.01 2.71 -4.68
CA VAL A 86 0.65 1.99 -5.78
C VAL A 86 1.08 2.87 -6.96
N ALA A 87 0.40 3.98 -7.24
CA ALA A 87 0.72 4.87 -8.36
C ALA A 87 0.78 6.34 -7.92
N ARG A 88 1.39 7.21 -8.73
CA ARG A 88 1.54 8.66 -8.46
C ARG A 88 0.20 9.37 -8.57
N ILE A 89 -0.61 9.19 -7.54
CA ILE A 89 -1.94 9.74 -7.36
C ILE A 89 -1.94 10.40 -5.98
N ASP A 90 -2.53 11.59 -5.89
CA ASP A 90 -2.73 12.33 -4.65
C ASP A 90 -4.19 12.84 -4.61
N PHE A 91 -5.04 12.21 -3.79
CA PHE A 91 -6.37 12.70 -3.48
C PHE A 91 -6.25 13.84 -2.45
N THR A 92 -6.80 15.00 -2.79
CA THR A 92 -6.65 16.24 -1.99
C THR A 92 -7.99 16.90 -1.71
N GLY A 93 -8.12 17.57 -0.56
CA GLY A 93 -9.30 18.41 -0.27
C GLY A 93 -10.45 17.76 0.49
N TRP A 94 -10.24 16.57 1.10
CA TRP A 94 -11.16 15.69 1.87
C TRP A 94 -12.12 16.31 2.92
N GLY A 95 -12.24 17.63 3.03
CA GLY A 95 -13.29 18.31 3.79
C GLY A 95 -14.64 18.37 3.04
N GLN A 96 -15.46 19.33 3.42
CA GLN A 96 -16.80 19.54 2.87
C GLN A 96 -16.75 20.44 1.61
N CYS A 97 -17.51 20.09 0.58
CA CYS A 97 -17.52 20.82 -0.68
C CYS A 97 -18.19 22.19 -0.57
N ALA A 98 -17.54 23.22 -1.14
CA ALA A 98 -18.11 24.58 -1.24
C ALA A 98 -19.25 24.71 -2.27
N SER A 99 -19.47 23.68 -3.10
CA SER A 99 -20.51 23.58 -4.12
C SER A 99 -21.02 22.14 -4.17
N GLN A 100 -22.33 21.96 -4.33
CA GLN A 100 -22.96 20.65 -4.56
C GLN A 100 -23.26 20.40 -6.06
N ASN A 101 -22.79 21.29 -6.93
CA ASN A 101 -22.89 21.15 -8.39
C ASN A 101 -21.69 20.35 -8.93
N ALA A 102 -21.85 19.80 -10.13
CA ALA A 102 -20.76 19.17 -10.86
C ALA A 102 -19.61 20.14 -11.16
N ASP A 103 -18.37 19.63 -11.15
CA ASP A 103 -17.16 20.35 -11.57
C ASP A 103 -16.25 19.38 -12.36
N PRO A 104 -15.73 19.78 -13.54
CA PRO A 104 -14.78 18.96 -14.31
C PRO A 104 -13.39 18.77 -13.66
N ASN A 105 -13.10 19.42 -12.53
CA ASN A 105 -11.82 19.39 -11.82
C ASN A 105 -11.93 19.01 -10.33
N LEU A 106 -13.11 18.64 -9.83
CA LEU A 106 -13.36 18.28 -8.44
C LEU A 106 -14.38 17.15 -8.35
N VAL A 107 -14.09 16.15 -7.52
CA VAL A 107 -14.91 14.96 -7.34
C VAL A 107 -15.82 15.12 -6.12
N LEU A 108 -17.13 15.15 -6.37
CA LEU A 108 -18.14 15.28 -5.31
C LEU A 108 -18.57 13.89 -4.79
N ILE A 109 -18.18 13.55 -3.57
CA ILE A 109 -18.51 12.27 -2.93
C ILE A 109 -19.85 12.40 -2.20
N ARG A 110 -20.86 11.62 -2.61
CA ARG A 110 -22.24 11.65 -2.10
C ARG A 110 -22.63 10.36 -1.38
N ASN A 111 -23.35 10.51 -0.27
CA ASN A 111 -23.95 9.40 0.46
C ASN A 111 -25.35 9.09 -0.11
N CYS A 112 -25.57 7.84 -0.49
CA CYS A 112 -26.80 7.38 -1.13
C CYS A 112 -27.69 6.53 -0.22
N ARG A 113 -27.53 6.68 1.11
CA ARG A 113 -28.53 6.29 2.11
C ARG A 113 -29.94 6.79 1.74
N PRO A 114 -31.00 6.03 2.07
CA PRO A 114 -32.32 6.23 1.50
C PRO A 114 -32.98 7.54 1.95
N ASN A 115 -33.02 8.53 1.04
CA ASN A 115 -33.95 9.65 1.13
C ASN A 115 -35.39 9.11 1.03
N PRO A 116 -36.24 9.23 2.08
CA PRO A 116 -37.56 8.61 2.11
C PRO A 116 -38.59 9.19 1.13
N PHE A 117 -38.22 10.21 0.34
CA PHE A 117 -39.09 10.86 -0.64
C PHE A 117 -38.56 10.84 -2.09
N SER A 118 -37.46 10.14 -2.39
CA SER A 118 -37.01 9.97 -3.78
C SER A 118 -37.44 8.63 -4.37
N LEU A 119 -38.30 8.67 -5.40
CA LEU A 119 -38.57 7.53 -6.29
C LEU A 119 -37.48 7.32 -7.36
N ALA A 120 -36.46 8.19 -7.39
CA ALA A 120 -35.20 7.95 -8.07
C ALA A 120 -34.16 7.58 -7.00
N GLY A 121 -34.00 6.29 -6.73
CA GLY A 121 -32.94 5.81 -5.85
C GLY A 121 -31.58 6.11 -6.46
N CYS A 122 -30.67 6.72 -5.69
CA CYS A 122 -29.29 6.84 -6.10
C CYS A 122 -28.66 5.44 -6.16
N THR A 123 -28.27 5.00 -7.34
CA THR A 123 -27.37 3.85 -7.48
C THR A 123 -25.94 4.27 -7.11
N PRO A 124 -25.22 3.47 -6.31
CA PRO A 124 -23.76 3.53 -6.29
C PRO A 124 -23.21 3.45 -7.72
N GLY A 125 -22.10 4.15 -7.96
CA GLY A 125 -21.61 4.42 -9.32
C GLY A 125 -21.04 5.83 -9.46
N VAL A 126 -20.03 6.00 -10.32
CA VAL A 126 -19.60 7.32 -10.79
C VAL A 126 -20.46 7.80 -11.95
N SER A 127 -20.93 9.05 -11.91
CA SER A 127 -21.47 9.73 -13.10
C SER A 127 -20.38 10.57 -13.76
N GLY A 128 -19.41 9.88 -14.38
CA GLY A 128 -18.18 10.46 -14.93
C GLY A 128 -17.08 9.39 -15.03
N ASN A 129 -16.01 9.68 -15.77
CA ASN A 129 -14.85 8.81 -15.91
C ASN A 129 -13.63 9.69 -16.22
N GLY A 130 -12.73 9.82 -15.25
CA GLY A 130 -11.59 10.73 -15.30
C GLY A 130 -11.91 12.24 -15.32
N LYS A 131 -10.85 13.05 -15.39
CA LYS A 131 -10.89 14.52 -15.45
C LYS A 131 -11.67 15.03 -16.67
N GLY A 132 -12.39 16.14 -16.49
CA GLY A 132 -13.19 16.77 -17.54
C GLY A 132 -14.64 16.29 -17.58
N ALA A 133 -14.94 15.14 -16.97
CA ALA A 133 -16.30 14.71 -16.69
C ALA A 133 -16.86 15.39 -15.42
N ASN A 134 -18.19 15.47 -15.34
CA ASN A 134 -18.94 16.04 -14.21
C ASN A 134 -18.92 15.10 -12.99
N ASN A 135 -17.77 14.92 -12.36
CA ASN A 135 -17.50 13.79 -11.47
C ASN A 135 -18.25 13.84 -10.13
N PHE A 136 -19.18 12.90 -9.96
CA PHE A 136 -19.77 12.56 -8.67
C PHE A 136 -19.50 11.08 -8.35
N VAL A 137 -19.08 10.77 -7.13
CA VAL A 137 -18.94 9.39 -6.61
C VAL A 137 -20.13 9.12 -5.69
N ASN A 138 -20.97 8.16 -6.04
CA ASN A 138 -22.11 7.75 -5.21
C ASN A 138 -21.77 6.49 -4.41
N LEU A 139 -21.95 6.52 -3.09
CA LEU A 139 -21.67 5.36 -2.22
C LEU A 139 -22.78 5.16 -1.18
N ASP A 140 -23.08 3.90 -0.84
CA ASP A 140 -23.95 3.57 0.28
C ASP A 140 -23.16 2.81 1.37
N PRO A 141 -22.83 3.46 2.51
CA PRO A 141 -22.11 2.86 3.63
C PRO A 141 -22.94 1.84 4.44
N GLN A 142 -24.15 1.49 4.01
CA GLN A 142 -24.90 0.33 4.54
C GLN A 142 -24.70 -0.96 3.73
N ARG A 143 -24.08 -0.90 2.54
CA ARG A 143 -23.83 -2.10 1.72
C ARG A 143 -22.74 -2.97 2.34
N ALA A 144 -22.98 -4.28 2.39
CA ALA A 144 -21.99 -5.27 2.82
C ALA A 144 -20.73 -5.32 1.93
N ILE A 145 -20.75 -4.65 0.77
CA ILE A 145 -19.63 -4.54 -0.17
C ILE A 145 -19.03 -3.13 -0.26
N PHE A 146 -19.37 -2.22 0.67
CA PHE A 146 -19.01 -0.80 0.63
C PHE A 146 -17.50 -0.53 0.45
N ARG A 147 -16.60 -1.35 1.02
CA ARG A 147 -15.14 -1.18 0.79
C ARG A 147 -14.76 -1.43 -0.66
N GLY A 148 -15.41 -2.43 -1.29
CA GLY A 148 -15.30 -2.70 -2.72
C GLY A 148 -15.83 -1.56 -3.58
N ASP A 149 -17.03 -1.08 -3.27
CA ASP A 149 -17.65 0.06 -3.96
C ASP A 149 -16.71 1.28 -3.96
N VAL A 150 -16.16 1.66 -2.80
CA VAL A 150 -15.22 2.80 -2.70
C VAL A 150 -14.03 2.65 -3.65
N VAL A 151 -13.36 1.50 -3.62
CA VAL A 151 -12.15 1.28 -4.44
C VAL A 151 -12.50 1.22 -5.93
N HIS A 152 -13.64 0.61 -6.27
CA HIS A 152 -14.17 0.56 -7.63
C HIS A 152 -14.51 1.94 -8.21
N GLU A 153 -15.33 2.73 -7.50
CA GLU A 153 -15.71 4.07 -7.97
C GLU A 153 -14.50 5.00 -8.09
N PHE A 154 -13.53 4.89 -7.20
CA PHE A 154 -12.27 5.63 -7.32
C PHE A 154 -11.44 5.19 -8.53
N GLY A 155 -11.57 3.95 -9.00
CA GLY A 155 -11.00 3.49 -10.27
C GLY A 155 -11.59 4.23 -11.48
N HIS A 156 -12.91 4.38 -11.55
CA HIS A 156 -13.55 5.19 -12.59
C HIS A 156 -13.15 6.67 -12.53
N ILE A 157 -12.98 7.24 -11.32
CA ILE A 157 -12.44 8.59 -11.14
C ILE A 157 -11.03 8.73 -11.73
N LEU A 158 -10.22 7.67 -11.75
CA LEU A 158 -8.86 7.67 -12.28
C LEU A 158 -8.76 7.41 -13.79
N GLY A 159 -9.86 7.04 -14.45
CA GLY A 159 -9.89 6.77 -15.90
C GLY A 159 -10.04 5.30 -16.27
N PHE A 160 -10.26 4.40 -15.32
CA PHE A 160 -10.43 2.96 -15.59
C PHE A 160 -11.85 2.64 -16.04
N ASN A 161 -11.97 1.81 -17.08
CA ASN A 161 -13.25 1.26 -17.53
C ASN A 161 -13.53 -0.06 -16.80
N HIS A 162 -14.72 -0.64 -16.99
CA HIS A 162 -14.94 -2.00 -16.48
C HIS A 162 -14.12 -3.02 -17.27
N GLU A 163 -13.53 -4.00 -16.59
CA GLU A 163 -12.70 -5.00 -17.28
C GLU A 163 -13.53 -5.93 -18.19
N HIS A 164 -14.81 -6.12 -17.88
CA HIS A 164 -15.75 -6.87 -18.72
C HIS A 164 -16.19 -6.14 -20.01
N GLU A 165 -15.77 -4.88 -20.21
CA GLU A 165 -16.04 -4.11 -21.44
C GLU A 165 -14.89 -4.21 -22.46
N ARG A 166 -13.80 -4.92 -22.14
CA ARG A 166 -12.56 -5.04 -22.93
C ARG A 166 -12.84 -5.34 -24.43
N PRO A 167 -12.23 -4.60 -25.38
CA PRO A 167 -12.54 -4.75 -26.81
C PRO A 167 -11.97 -6.02 -27.47
N GLU A 168 -11.07 -6.74 -26.80
CA GLU A 168 -10.45 -7.98 -27.29
C GLU A 168 -11.19 -9.22 -26.75
N GLY A 169 -12.28 -9.59 -27.43
CA GLY A 169 -13.19 -10.65 -26.99
C GLY A 169 -12.85 -12.06 -27.46
N ASP A 170 -11.72 -12.62 -27.00
CA ASP A 170 -11.32 -14.03 -27.21
C ASP A 170 -10.85 -14.73 -25.90
N ASP A 171 -11.15 -14.15 -24.72
CA ASP A 171 -10.78 -14.74 -23.41
C ASP A 171 -11.92 -15.58 -22.78
N PRO A 172 -11.66 -16.81 -22.26
CA PRO A 172 -12.70 -17.67 -21.68
C PRO A 172 -13.36 -17.10 -20.40
N GLY A 173 -12.64 -16.31 -19.62
CA GLY A 173 -13.20 -15.56 -18.49
C GLY A 173 -14.10 -14.43 -18.98
N TYR A 174 -13.67 -13.70 -20.01
CA TYR A 174 -14.52 -12.68 -20.65
C TYR A 174 -15.81 -13.30 -21.21
N GLU A 175 -15.76 -14.45 -21.90
CA GLU A 175 -16.97 -15.13 -22.40
C GLU A 175 -17.96 -15.48 -21.28
N HIS A 176 -17.47 -16.05 -20.18
CA HIS A 176 -18.30 -16.41 -19.03
C HIS A 176 -18.90 -15.17 -18.35
N CYS A 177 -18.14 -14.08 -18.25
CA CYS A 177 -18.63 -12.83 -17.69
C CYS A 177 -19.68 -12.16 -18.61
N ALA A 178 -19.41 -12.08 -19.90
CA ALA A 178 -20.34 -11.56 -20.90
C ALA A 178 -21.67 -12.32 -20.87
N ALA A 179 -21.64 -13.65 -20.73
CA ALA A 179 -22.84 -14.48 -20.60
C ALA A 179 -23.69 -14.16 -19.35
N LEU A 180 -23.08 -13.67 -18.27
CA LEU A 180 -23.78 -13.22 -17.05
C LEU A 180 -24.29 -11.78 -17.17
N VAL A 181 -23.50 -10.87 -17.75
CA VAL A 181 -23.78 -9.41 -17.80
C VAL A 181 -24.72 -9.01 -18.95
N LEU A 182 -24.77 -9.79 -20.04
CA LEU A 182 -25.75 -9.64 -21.12
C LEU A 182 -27.22 -9.67 -20.65
N ALA A 183 -27.47 -10.19 -19.43
CA ALA A 183 -28.79 -10.19 -18.81
C ALA A 183 -29.20 -8.86 -18.15
N SER A 184 -28.28 -7.92 -17.94
CA SER A 184 -28.51 -6.73 -17.08
C SER A 184 -28.05 -5.38 -17.63
N SER A 185 -26.94 -5.27 -18.36
CA SER A 185 -26.34 -3.95 -18.69
C SER A 185 -25.82 -3.74 -20.11
N GLY A 186 -26.35 -4.49 -21.10
CA GLY A 186 -26.09 -4.23 -22.52
C GLY A 186 -25.06 -5.16 -23.15
N ALA A 187 -24.64 -4.83 -24.38
CA ALA A 187 -23.75 -5.68 -25.17
C ALA A 187 -22.26 -5.38 -24.86
N PRO A 188 -21.39 -6.40 -24.77
CA PRO A 188 -19.94 -6.20 -24.58
C PRO A 188 -19.31 -5.29 -25.65
N GLY A 189 -18.32 -4.49 -25.24
CA GLY A 189 -17.63 -3.51 -26.09
C GLY A 189 -18.44 -2.23 -26.41
N ALA A 190 -19.71 -2.12 -25.99
CA ALA A 190 -20.58 -0.99 -26.33
C ALA A 190 -20.39 0.26 -25.43
N GLY A 191 -19.19 0.84 -25.41
CA GLY A 191 -18.96 2.11 -24.70
C GLY A 191 -17.50 2.57 -24.57
N VAL A 192 -16.55 1.64 -24.63
CA VAL A 192 -15.11 1.92 -24.40
C VAL A 192 -14.58 2.93 -25.43
N PRO A 193 -14.02 4.09 -25.00
CA PRO A 193 -13.43 5.06 -25.91
C PRO A 193 -12.22 4.46 -26.65
N ALA A 194 -12.07 4.79 -27.94
CA ALA A 194 -10.93 4.37 -28.77
C ALA A 194 -9.55 4.94 -28.35
N THR A 195 -9.51 5.70 -27.24
CA THR A 195 -8.30 6.20 -26.56
C THR A 195 -7.96 5.43 -25.27
N SER A 196 -8.64 4.30 -25.06
CA SER A 196 -8.36 3.37 -23.97
C SER A 196 -7.20 2.44 -24.33
N VAL A 197 -6.35 2.15 -23.34
CA VAL A 197 -5.18 1.27 -23.47
C VAL A 197 -5.38 0.03 -22.58
N SER A 198 -5.11 -1.14 -23.16
CA SER A 198 -5.11 -2.45 -22.49
C SER A 198 -3.70 -2.81 -21.99
N VAL A 199 -3.60 -3.49 -20.85
CA VAL A 199 -2.37 -3.66 -20.04
C VAL A 199 -2.09 -5.15 -19.67
N GLY A 200 -2.30 -6.16 -20.51
CA GLY A 200 -2.02 -7.60 -20.19
C GLY A 200 -2.95 -8.66 -20.87
N THR A 201 -3.50 -9.63 -20.12
CA THR A 201 -4.55 -10.62 -20.51
C THR A 201 -5.72 -10.68 -19.48
N TYR A 202 -6.99 -10.75 -19.92
CA TYR A 202 -8.21 -10.39 -19.14
C TYR A 202 -8.20 -10.76 -17.64
N ASP A 203 -8.44 -9.77 -16.76
CA ASP A 203 -8.40 -9.98 -15.30
C ASP A 203 -9.77 -10.34 -14.70
N GLN A 204 -9.94 -11.64 -14.40
CA GLN A 204 -11.09 -12.18 -13.64
C GLN A 204 -11.16 -11.68 -12.18
N GLN A 205 -10.10 -11.04 -11.69
CA GLN A 205 -9.85 -10.67 -10.30
C GLN A 205 -9.74 -9.15 -10.07
N SER A 206 -9.82 -8.34 -11.12
CA SER A 206 -9.79 -6.87 -11.05
C SER A 206 -10.96 -6.34 -10.22
N ILE A 207 -10.72 -5.27 -9.44
CA ILE A 207 -11.80 -4.55 -8.76
C ILE A 207 -12.81 -3.95 -9.76
N MET A 208 -12.37 -3.68 -11.00
CA MET A 208 -13.20 -3.16 -12.10
C MET A 208 -14.06 -4.26 -12.78
N ASN A 209 -14.01 -5.50 -12.31
CA ASN A 209 -14.73 -6.63 -12.89
C ASN A 209 -15.96 -7.05 -12.06
N TYR A 210 -17.16 -6.64 -12.50
CA TYR A 210 -18.45 -7.02 -11.89
C TYR A 210 -18.63 -8.55 -11.72
N CYS A 211 -18.07 -9.35 -12.61
CA CYS A 211 -18.18 -10.81 -12.58
C CYS A 211 -17.22 -11.50 -11.61
N ALA A 212 -16.24 -10.81 -11.04
CA ALA A 212 -15.22 -11.42 -10.19
C ALA A 212 -15.81 -12.17 -8.97
N SER A 213 -16.98 -11.74 -8.50
CA SER A 213 -17.76 -12.42 -7.45
C SER A 213 -18.35 -13.79 -7.86
N ALA A 214 -18.50 -14.06 -9.17
CA ALA A 214 -19.01 -15.32 -9.71
C ALA A 214 -17.90 -16.34 -10.02
N PHE A 215 -16.67 -15.87 -10.32
CA PHE A 215 -15.57 -16.75 -10.76
C PHE A 215 -14.96 -17.62 -9.65
N VAL A 216 -14.91 -17.14 -8.41
CA VAL A 216 -14.17 -17.84 -7.33
C VAL A 216 -15.02 -18.01 -6.06
N PRO A 217 -15.83 -19.07 -5.98
CA PRO A 217 -16.66 -19.34 -4.80
C PRO A 217 -15.83 -19.53 -3.52
N GLY A 218 -16.00 -18.62 -2.56
CA GLY A 218 -15.48 -18.74 -1.18
C GLY A 218 -14.18 -17.99 -0.88
N THR A 219 -13.44 -17.53 -1.89
CA THR A 219 -12.17 -16.79 -1.67
C THR A 219 -12.08 -15.43 -2.37
N PHE A 220 -12.85 -15.12 -3.43
CA PHE A 220 -12.84 -13.77 -3.99
C PHE A 220 -13.75 -12.80 -3.20
N ARG A 221 -13.25 -11.58 -2.99
CA ARG A 221 -13.73 -10.64 -1.97
C ARG A 221 -13.96 -9.23 -2.55
N TYR A 222 -14.74 -9.10 -3.62
CA TYR A 222 -15.09 -7.78 -4.24
C TYR A 222 -15.36 -6.71 -3.17
N GLY A 223 -16.24 -7.03 -2.22
CA GLY A 223 -16.68 -6.12 -1.16
C GLY A 223 -15.68 -5.74 -0.09
N GLU A 224 -14.43 -6.22 -0.15
CA GLU A 224 -13.39 -5.87 0.83
C GLU A 224 -12.44 -4.76 0.37
N GLY A 225 -12.43 -4.43 -0.94
CA GLY A 225 -11.68 -3.31 -1.51
C GLY A 225 -10.19 -3.61 -1.76
N TYR A 226 -9.88 -4.73 -2.42
CA TYR A 226 -8.54 -4.99 -2.95
C TYR A 226 -8.43 -4.55 -4.41
N VAL A 227 -7.28 -4.02 -4.79
CA VAL A 227 -6.83 -3.92 -6.19
C VAL A 227 -5.99 -5.17 -6.52
N SER A 228 -6.15 -5.74 -7.72
CA SER A 228 -5.30 -6.82 -8.23
C SER A 228 -3.90 -6.30 -8.62
N GLU A 229 -2.93 -7.20 -8.83
CA GLU A 229 -1.59 -6.86 -9.37
C GLU A 229 -1.68 -6.16 -10.75
N THR A 230 -2.79 -6.41 -11.43
CA THR A 230 -3.17 -5.85 -12.71
C THR A 230 -3.82 -4.48 -12.61
N ASP A 231 -4.75 -4.28 -11.67
CA ASP A 231 -5.25 -2.96 -11.28
C ASP A 231 -4.06 -2.03 -10.92
N VAL A 232 -3.09 -2.58 -10.17
CA VAL A 232 -1.82 -1.94 -9.82
C VAL A 232 -1.00 -1.58 -11.06
N ARG A 233 -0.76 -2.53 -11.98
CA ARG A 233 0.06 -2.24 -13.17
C ARG A 233 -0.59 -1.22 -14.10
N GLY A 234 -1.91 -1.29 -14.30
CA GLY A 234 -2.64 -0.28 -15.05
C GLY A 234 -2.60 1.11 -14.40
N ALA A 235 -2.65 1.21 -13.08
CA ALA A 235 -2.40 2.46 -12.36
C ALA A 235 -0.99 3.01 -12.59
N ARG A 236 0.01 2.12 -12.65
CA ARG A 236 1.42 2.48 -12.87
C ARG A 236 1.74 2.88 -14.30
N GLU A 237 1.07 2.30 -15.29
CA GLU A 237 1.18 2.75 -16.68
C GLU A 237 0.42 4.06 -16.91
N ALA A 238 -0.73 4.25 -16.26
CA ALA A 238 -1.51 5.49 -16.37
C ALA A 238 -0.84 6.70 -15.70
N TYR A 239 -0.32 6.54 -14.47
CA TYR A 239 0.17 7.64 -13.61
C TYR A 239 1.66 7.55 -13.24
N GLY A 240 2.33 6.42 -13.49
CA GLY A 240 3.66 6.10 -12.98
C GLY A 240 3.62 5.48 -11.58
N ALA A 241 4.57 4.58 -11.26
CA ALA A 241 4.72 4.02 -9.92
C ALA A 241 5.06 5.11 -8.88
N ARG A 242 4.43 5.05 -7.69
CA ARG A 242 4.68 6.03 -6.62
C ARG A 242 6.02 5.71 -5.96
N PRO A 243 7.07 6.53 -6.17
CA PRO A 243 8.42 6.19 -5.74
C PRO A 243 8.49 6.04 -4.22
N VAL A 244 9.36 5.16 -3.69
CA VAL A 244 9.72 5.15 -2.26
C VAL A 244 10.23 6.55 -1.84
N GLN A 245 10.24 6.83 -0.55
CA GLN A 245 10.84 8.06 -0.01
C GLN A 245 11.89 7.67 1.01
N LEU A 246 13.13 8.09 0.78
CA LEU A 246 14.21 7.93 1.74
C LEU A 246 13.95 8.88 2.91
N VAL A 247 13.85 8.32 4.12
CA VAL A 247 13.61 9.08 5.36
C VAL A 247 14.64 8.62 6.40
N VAL A 248 15.30 9.59 7.02
CA VAL A 248 16.24 9.36 8.12
C VAL A 248 15.91 10.26 9.31
N TYR A 249 16.17 9.73 10.50
CA TYR A 249 16.10 10.43 11.78
C TYR A 249 17.50 10.55 12.37
N ASN A 250 17.91 11.76 12.76
CA ASN A 250 19.18 12.01 13.43
C ASN A 250 18.99 11.96 14.96
N PRO A 251 19.53 10.95 15.68
CA PRO A 251 19.33 10.83 17.13
C PRO A 251 20.06 11.89 17.96
N SER A 252 21.03 12.61 17.38
CA SER A 252 21.82 13.62 18.09
C SER A 252 21.17 15.01 18.08
N THR A 253 20.35 15.31 17.06
CA THR A 253 19.61 16.57 16.92
C THR A 253 18.11 16.42 17.12
N ALA A 254 17.59 15.18 17.11
CA ALA A 254 16.17 14.84 17.05
C ALA A 254 15.43 15.36 15.81
N TRP A 255 16.15 15.58 14.70
CA TRP A 255 15.57 16.04 13.43
C TRP A 255 15.35 14.92 12.42
N TRP A 256 14.34 15.12 11.59
CA TRP A 256 13.96 14.25 10.48
C TRP A 256 14.39 14.88 9.14
N SER A 257 14.99 14.08 8.26
CA SER A 257 15.34 14.47 6.89
C SER A 257 14.66 13.52 5.90
N ILE A 258 14.08 14.08 4.84
CA ILE A 258 13.24 13.35 3.88
C ILE A 258 13.67 13.73 2.46
N ASP A 259 13.92 12.75 1.58
CA ASP A 259 14.11 13.01 0.14
C ASP A 259 12.76 13.35 -0.50
N ALA A 260 12.39 14.63 -0.35
CA ALA A 260 11.10 15.14 -0.77
C ALA A 260 11.02 15.48 -2.27
N ASN A 261 12.16 15.56 -2.99
CA ASN A 261 12.15 15.72 -4.46
C ASN A 261 12.26 14.37 -5.20
N GLY A 262 12.56 13.29 -4.48
CA GLY A 262 12.64 11.95 -5.03
C GLY A 262 13.85 11.78 -5.96
N SER A 263 14.98 12.40 -5.64
CA SER A 263 16.19 12.47 -6.48
C SER A 263 16.76 11.11 -6.93
N HIS A 264 16.37 10.03 -6.25
CA HIS A 264 16.72 8.64 -6.52
C HIS A 264 15.88 7.95 -7.62
N ASN A 265 14.80 8.58 -8.13
CA ASN A 265 13.72 7.88 -8.84
C ASN A 265 13.72 7.99 -10.37
N TRP A 266 12.99 7.05 -10.97
CA TRP A 266 12.95 6.82 -12.42
C TRP A 266 12.16 7.86 -13.23
N SER A 267 12.42 7.78 -14.55
CA SER A 267 11.83 8.57 -15.62
C SER A 267 10.30 8.60 -15.56
N VAL A 268 9.77 9.79 -15.28
CA VAL A 268 8.34 10.11 -15.37
C VAL A 268 7.95 10.23 -16.85
N PRO A 269 6.74 9.80 -17.27
CA PRO A 269 6.20 10.15 -18.59
C PRO A 269 6.33 11.66 -18.87
N PRO A 270 6.77 12.09 -20.07
CA PRO A 270 7.14 13.50 -20.29
C PRO A 270 6.01 14.50 -20.01
N ASP A 271 4.76 14.10 -20.26
CA ASP A 271 3.52 14.83 -19.97
C ASP A 271 3.22 14.97 -18.47
N LEU A 272 3.65 14.00 -17.65
CA LEU A 272 3.51 14.02 -16.19
C LEU A 272 4.71 14.67 -15.47
N SER A 273 5.83 14.90 -16.16
CA SER A 273 6.97 15.65 -15.60
C SER A 273 6.68 17.15 -15.46
N ALA A 274 5.90 17.72 -16.37
CA ALA A 274 5.54 19.14 -16.43
C ALA A 274 4.44 19.52 -15.42
N GLY A 275 4.78 19.46 -14.13
CA GLY A 275 3.89 19.83 -13.02
C GLY A 275 4.36 19.38 -11.64
N PHE A 276 5.35 18.48 -11.57
CA PHE A 276 5.81 17.88 -10.30
C PHE A 276 6.72 18.80 -9.46
N ASP A 277 7.13 19.96 -9.98
CA ASP A 277 7.72 21.08 -9.22
C ASP A 277 6.70 21.79 -8.29
N SER A 278 5.44 21.35 -8.28
CA SER A 278 4.39 21.91 -7.45
C SER A 278 4.73 21.82 -5.95
N PRO A 279 4.65 22.93 -5.18
CA PRO A 279 4.87 22.91 -3.73
C PRO A 279 3.76 22.16 -2.96
N TYR A 280 2.67 21.77 -3.64
CA TYR A 280 1.60 20.93 -3.10
C TYR A 280 2.01 19.45 -2.98
N ARG A 281 3.16 19.19 -2.36
CA ARG A 281 3.35 17.89 -1.70
C ARG A 281 2.31 17.81 -0.59
N LYS A 282 1.41 16.83 -0.69
CA LYS A 282 0.61 16.36 0.44
C LYS A 282 1.56 16.19 1.64
N PRO A 283 1.34 16.86 2.78
CA PRO A 283 2.29 16.83 3.88
C PRO A 283 2.63 15.39 4.27
N LEU A 284 3.90 15.14 4.59
CA LEU A 284 4.40 13.83 5.06
C LEU A 284 3.84 13.42 6.44
N PHE A 285 2.82 14.15 6.90
CA PHE A 285 2.15 14.11 8.19
C PHE A 285 0.63 14.39 8.07
N ASP A 286 0.07 14.41 6.85
CA ASP A 286 -1.38 14.71 6.60
C ASP A 286 -2.32 13.55 7.00
N HIS A 287 -1.71 12.42 7.39
CA HIS A 287 -2.32 11.33 8.16
C HIS A 287 -1.26 10.45 8.87
N ASP A 288 0.00 10.48 8.41
CA ASP A 288 1.12 9.75 9.03
C ASP A 288 1.56 10.43 10.36
N VAL A 289 1.61 9.67 11.45
CA VAL A 289 1.86 10.17 12.81
C VAL A 289 3.27 9.82 13.32
N LYS A 290 3.92 10.74 14.03
CA LYS A 290 5.27 10.53 14.59
C LYS A 290 5.23 9.55 15.77
N GLY A 291 5.93 8.42 15.63
CA GLY A 291 5.99 7.36 16.63
C GLY A 291 7.27 7.37 17.47
N THR A 292 7.16 7.02 18.75
CA THR A 292 8.29 6.50 19.53
C THR A 292 7.90 5.21 20.26
N PHE A 293 8.87 4.32 20.45
CA PHE A 293 8.72 3.08 21.20
C PHE A 293 9.83 2.99 22.23
N LEU A 294 9.49 2.64 23.47
CA LEU A 294 10.45 2.36 24.53
C LEU A 294 9.90 1.30 25.48
N SER A 295 10.60 0.18 25.58
CA SER A 295 10.34 -0.90 26.55
C SER A 295 8.88 -1.39 26.60
N GLY A 296 8.30 -1.67 25.43
CA GLY A 296 6.91 -2.14 25.30
C GLY A 296 5.85 -1.02 25.26
N VAL A 297 6.24 0.26 25.35
CA VAL A 297 5.32 1.40 25.28
C VAL A 297 5.53 2.18 23.98
N TRP A 298 4.48 2.20 23.16
CA TRP A 298 4.34 3.00 21.95
C TRP A 298 3.70 4.35 22.30
N ARG A 299 4.12 5.43 21.62
CA ARG A 299 3.51 6.76 21.70
C ARG A 299 3.42 7.40 20.33
N PHE A 300 2.26 7.98 20.02
CA PHE A 300 1.95 8.57 18.72
C PHE A 300 1.49 10.01 18.89
N ASP A 301 2.25 10.98 18.34
CA ASP A 301 1.95 12.43 18.36
C ASP A 301 0.78 12.75 17.42
N ARG A 302 -0.42 12.29 17.79
CA ARG A 302 -1.67 12.47 17.01
C ARG A 302 -2.13 13.92 17.02
N SER A 303 -1.68 14.72 18.00
CA SER A 303 -1.92 16.16 18.04
C SER A 303 -0.99 16.96 17.11
N GLY A 304 0.10 16.35 16.60
CA GLY A 304 1.01 16.92 15.62
C GLY A 304 1.83 18.10 16.13
N ASN A 305 2.06 18.17 17.45
CA ASN A 305 2.64 19.33 18.12
C ASN A 305 4.09 19.11 18.62
N ASP A 306 4.70 17.96 18.31
CA ASP A 306 6.02 17.53 18.76
C ASP A 306 6.17 17.46 20.31
N SER A 307 5.08 17.20 21.04
CA SER A 307 5.07 17.19 22.52
C SER A 307 3.98 16.29 23.13
N TYR A 308 4.35 15.03 23.42
CA TYR A 308 3.46 14.03 24.04
C TYR A 308 2.65 14.53 25.25
N GLY A 309 1.33 14.62 25.08
CA GLY A 309 0.40 15.18 26.05
C GLY A 309 -1.06 14.79 25.80
N ALA A 310 -1.97 15.76 26.01
CA ALA A 310 -3.41 15.53 25.89
C ALA A 310 -3.86 15.65 24.43
N GLY A 311 -4.21 14.51 23.82
CA GLY A 311 -4.58 14.39 22.40
C GLY A 311 -3.82 13.28 21.66
N ASP A 312 -2.76 12.75 22.28
CA ASP A 312 -1.87 11.73 21.72
C ASP A 312 -2.21 10.33 22.23
N ASP A 313 -1.91 9.31 21.41
CA ASP A 313 -2.12 7.91 21.80
C ASP A 313 -0.89 7.34 22.53
N THR A 314 -1.15 6.49 23.53
CA THR A 314 -0.12 5.67 24.20
C THR A 314 -0.63 4.25 24.31
N ILE A 315 0.14 3.29 23.77
CA ILE A 315 -0.25 1.88 23.67
C ILE A 315 0.85 1.02 24.31
N SER A 316 0.45 0.05 25.15
CA SER A 316 1.38 -0.87 25.81
C SER A 316 1.33 -2.24 25.13
N TYR A 317 2.27 -2.52 24.22
CA TYR A 317 2.37 -3.79 23.50
C TYR A 317 3.85 -4.16 23.29
N GLY A 318 4.24 -5.34 23.73
CA GLY A 318 5.64 -5.81 23.76
C GLY A 318 6.37 -5.56 25.08
N SER A 319 7.70 -5.73 25.05
CA SER A 319 8.59 -5.82 26.22
C SER A 319 9.89 -5.01 26.06
N MET A 320 10.72 -5.02 27.11
CA MET A 320 12.06 -4.44 27.06
C MET A 320 13.01 -5.29 26.20
N GLY A 321 13.61 -4.66 25.18
CA GLY A 321 14.54 -5.31 24.24
C GLY A 321 13.89 -5.76 22.94
N ASP A 322 12.57 -5.66 22.83
CA ASP A 322 11.84 -5.84 21.56
C ASP A 322 12.12 -4.66 20.62
N ILE A 323 11.99 -4.93 19.31
CA ILE A 323 12.09 -3.95 18.23
C ILE A 323 10.66 -3.68 17.72
N PRO A 324 10.22 -2.41 17.59
CA PRO A 324 8.91 -2.08 17.06
C PRO A 324 8.86 -2.35 15.56
N VAL A 325 7.78 -2.94 15.08
CA VAL A 325 7.51 -3.13 13.65
C VAL A 325 6.04 -2.76 13.39
N LEU A 326 5.78 -2.07 12.27
CA LEU A 326 4.42 -1.83 11.79
C LEU A 326 4.28 -2.50 10.44
N GLY A 327 3.14 -3.09 10.12
CA GLY A 327 2.98 -3.76 8.83
C GLY A 327 1.54 -4.12 8.52
N TYR A 328 1.30 -4.61 7.32
CA TYR A 328 -0.02 -5.03 6.82
C TYR A 328 -0.38 -6.45 7.27
N TRP A 329 -0.20 -6.75 8.57
CA TRP A 329 -0.27 -8.10 9.14
C TRP A 329 -1.63 -8.79 8.99
N ALA A 330 -2.71 -8.04 8.75
CA ALA A 330 -4.09 -8.52 8.72
C ALA A 330 -4.49 -9.25 7.42
N GLY A 331 -3.56 -9.49 6.49
CA GLY A 331 -3.87 -10.08 5.18
C GLY A 331 -4.54 -9.09 4.23
N ARG A 332 -4.29 -7.79 4.42
CA ARG A 332 -4.84 -6.68 3.61
C ARG A 332 -3.83 -5.54 3.61
N HIS A 333 -3.31 -5.17 2.45
CA HIS A 333 -2.43 -4.00 2.33
C HIS A 333 -3.17 -2.65 2.44
N THR A 334 -4.40 -2.65 2.97
CA THR A 334 -5.20 -1.46 3.26
C THR A 334 -5.01 -0.92 4.68
N ASP A 335 -4.70 -1.80 5.65
CA ASP A 335 -4.70 -1.43 7.07
C ASP A 335 -3.35 -1.80 7.74
N VAL A 336 -2.69 -0.84 8.37
CA VAL A 336 -1.47 -1.08 9.16
C VAL A 336 -1.83 -1.60 10.57
N ARG A 337 -0.96 -2.45 11.15
CA ARG A 337 -1.10 -3.09 12.46
C ARG A 337 0.21 -3.04 13.25
N LEU A 338 0.13 -3.12 14.58
CA LEU A 338 1.31 -3.20 15.44
C LEU A 338 1.93 -4.59 15.36
N ALA A 339 3.26 -4.66 15.44
CA ALA A 339 3.98 -5.87 15.82
C ALA A 339 5.22 -5.53 16.64
N VAL A 340 5.71 -6.51 17.39
CA VAL A 340 7.02 -6.45 18.03
C VAL A 340 7.82 -7.69 17.65
N TYR A 341 9.13 -7.51 17.48
CA TYR A 341 10.08 -8.60 17.28
C TYR A 341 11.10 -8.62 18.40
N ASN A 342 11.21 -9.76 19.09
CA ASN A 342 12.24 -9.98 20.09
C ASN A 342 13.46 -10.68 19.44
N PRO A 343 14.61 -9.99 19.31
CA PRO A 343 15.77 -10.54 18.62
C PRO A 343 16.49 -11.65 19.40
N ILE A 344 16.19 -11.88 20.68
CA ILE A 344 16.85 -12.91 21.49
C ILE A 344 16.25 -14.27 21.14
N ASN A 345 14.93 -14.43 21.27
CA ASN A 345 14.21 -15.67 21.00
C ASN A 345 13.60 -15.76 19.58
N GLN A 346 13.88 -14.77 18.71
CA GLN A 346 13.37 -14.65 17.34
C GLN A 346 11.83 -14.55 17.25
N GLN A 347 11.17 -14.11 18.32
CA GLN A 347 9.72 -14.08 18.39
C GLN A 347 9.13 -12.81 17.78
N TRP A 348 8.31 -12.96 16.74
CA TRP A 348 7.34 -11.96 16.31
C TRP A 348 6.05 -12.09 17.12
N SER A 349 5.42 -10.97 17.47
CA SER A 349 4.03 -10.90 17.93
C SER A 349 3.32 -9.78 17.18
N MET A 350 2.22 -10.09 16.49
CA MET A 350 1.45 -9.16 15.64
C MET A 350 0.06 -8.94 16.22
N ASP A 351 -0.28 -7.68 16.52
CA ASP A 351 -1.60 -7.24 16.98
C ASP A 351 -2.56 -7.20 15.79
N LEU A 352 -3.25 -8.31 15.53
CA LEU A 352 -4.15 -8.43 14.37
C LEU A 352 -5.52 -7.80 14.66
N ASN A 353 -5.95 -7.86 15.92
CA ASN A 353 -7.28 -7.42 16.36
C ASN A 353 -7.32 -5.96 16.86
N GLN A 354 -6.17 -5.30 17.00
CA GLN A 354 -5.97 -3.96 17.58
C GLN A 354 -6.39 -3.89 19.06
N SER A 355 -6.15 -4.97 19.82
CA SER A 355 -6.42 -5.05 21.26
C SER A 355 -5.31 -4.46 22.12
N ALA A 356 -4.10 -4.31 21.57
CA ALA A 356 -2.86 -4.13 22.33
C ALA A 356 -2.58 -5.24 23.36
N SER A 357 -3.02 -6.47 23.10
CA SER A 357 -2.72 -7.65 23.92
C SER A 357 -2.52 -8.90 23.07
N ASN A 358 -1.37 -9.57 23.22
CA ASN A 358 -1.10 -10.83 22.53
C ASN A 358 -2.07 -11.92 23.03
N ASP A 359 -3.15 -12.15 22.28
CA ASP A 359 -4.26 -13.04 22.58
C ASP A 359 -4.50 -14.09 21.47
N ALA A 360 -5.57 -14.88 21.58
CA ALA A 360 -5.85 -15.99 20.66
C ALA A 360 -6.28 -15.56 19.23
N ALA A 361 -6.44 -14.26 18.96
CA ALA A 361 -6.66 -13.70 17.62
C ALA A 361 -5.39 -13.09 17.00
N ASP A 362 -4.31 -12.95 17.76
CA ASP A 362 -3.01 -12.45 17.29
C ASP A 362 -2.17 -13.54 16.63
N ARG A 363 -1.16 -13.12 15.84
CA ARG A 363 -0.16 -14.03 15.24
C ARG A 363 1.17 -13.90 15.99
N THR A 364 1.62 -15.02 16.57
CA THR A 364 2.98 -15.16 17.13
C THR A 364 3.79 -16.12 16.27
N CYS A 365 5.02 -15.73 15.91
CA CYS A 365 5.92 -16.53 15.07
C CYS A 365 7.32 -16.61 15.68
N TYR A 366 8.08 -17.67 15.41
CA TYR A 366 9.46 -17.83 15.88
C TYR A 366 10.40 -17.95 14.68
N TYR A 367 10.73 -16.81 14.08
CA TYR A 367 11.37 -16.73 12.76
C TYR A 367 12.55 -15.77 12.75
N GLY A 368 13.71 -16.24 12.26
CA GLY A 368 14.86 -15.40 11.95
C GLY A 368 16.17 -15.82 12.61
N TYR A 369 17.12 -14.88 12.67
CA TYR A 369 18.40 -15.08 13.37
C TYR A 369 18.35 -14.55 14.81
N SER A 370 18.91 -15.29 15.76
CA SER A 370 19.18 -14.73 17.10
C SER A 370 20.18 -13.57 17.00
N GLY A 371 19.82 -12.41 17.54
CA GLY A 371 20.50 -11.13 17.34
C GLY A 371 20.31 -10.51 15.96
N GLY A 372 19.34 -10.98 15.17
CA GLY A 372 18.97 -10.41 13.88
C GLY A 372 18.13 -9.14 14.00
N LYS A 373 17.98 -8.45 12.87
CA LYS A 373 17.15 -7.26 12.67
C LYS A 373 15.87 -7.66 11.91
N PRO A 374 14.66 -7.41 12.43
CA PRO A 374 13.42 -7.73 11.74
C PRO A 374 13.29 -6.98 10.41
N ALA A 375 12.88 -7.70 9.38
CA ALA A 375 12.48 -7.20 8.07
C ALA A 375 11.11 -7.79 7.71
N HIS A 376 10.35 -7.12 6.86
CA HIS A 376 9.09 -7.63 6.32
C HIS A 376 8.72 -6.87 5.04
N GLY A 377 7.77 -7.39 4.28
CA GLY A 377 7.22 -6.68 3.13
C GLY A 377 6.40 -7.56 2.19
N ASN A 378 6.01 -6.96 1.07
CA ASN A 378 5.31 -7.61 -0.03
C ASN A 378 6.29 -8.33 -0.98
N TRP A 379 6.96 -9.37 -0.50
CA TRP A 379 7.95 -10.10 -1.33
C TRP A 379 7.34 -11.03 -2.39
N SER A 380 6.02 -11.25 -2.39
CA SER A 380 5.31 -12.00 -3.44
C SER A 380 4.71 -11.10 -4.53
N GLY A 381 4.69 -9.78 -4.37
CA GLY A 381 3.95 -8.84 -5.24
C GLY A 381 2.45 -8.78 -4.96
N SER A 382 1.83 -9.89 -4.52
CA SER A 382 0.40 -9.99 -4.20
C SER A 382 -0.06 -9.09 -3.03
N LEU A 383 -0.89 -8.09 -3.36
CA LEU A 383 -1.56 -7.23 -2.37
C LEU A 383 -2.75 -7.90 -1.64
N ARG A 384 -2.95 -9.20 -1.85
CA ARG A 384 -4.01 -10.03 -1.25
C ARG A 384 -3.55 -10.72 0.04
N ASP A 385 -2.25 -10.78 0.20
CA ASP A 385 -1.60 -11.47 1.29
C ASP A 385 -1.41 -10.49 2.48
N ARG A 386 -0.53 -10.86 3.42
CA ARG A 386 0.08 -9.92 4.37
C ARG A 386 1.52 -9.62 3.99
N ASP A 387 2.12 -8.66 4.70
CA ASP A 387 3.58 -8.54 4.78
C ASP A 387 4.19 -9.81 5.38
N LYS A 388 5.09 -10.44 4.65
CA LYS A 388 5.81 -11.66 5.07
C LYS A 388 6.90 -11.30 6.08
N VAL A 389 7.26 -12.20 6.99
CA VAL A 389 8.31 -11.93 8.00
C VAL A 389 9.70 -12.37 7.56
N GLY A 390 10.72 -11.64 8.00
CA GLY A 390 12.09 -11.95 7.65
C GLY A 390 13.11 -11.39 8.63
N SER A 391 14.35 -11.84 8.51
CA SER A 391 15.41 -11.48 9.46
C SER A 391 16.72 -11.21 8.74
N PHE A 392 17.22 -10.00 8.92
CA PHE A 392 18.52 -9.58 8.42
C PHE A 392 19.58 -9.76 9.51
N LYS A 393 20.71 -10.39 9.17
CA LYS A 393 21.89 -10.41 10.02
C LYS A 393 23.16 -10.45 9.19
N ASP A 394 23.97 -9.40 9.32
CA ASP A 394 25.33 -9.32 8.77
C ASP A 394 25.45 -9.66 7.27
N GLY A 395 24.51 -9.14 6.47
CA GLY A 395 24.40 -9.37 5.01
C GLY A 395 23.49 -10.55 4.62
N ASN A 396 23.16 -11.43 5.56
CA ASN A 396 22.30 -12.59 5.33
C ASN A 396 20.83 -12.20 5.58
N TRP A 397 19.94 -12.59 4.67
CA TRP A 397 18.49 -12.48 4.82
C TRP A 397 17.86 -13.87 4.96
N LEU A 398 16.84 -13.97 5.81
CA LEU A 398 15.86 -15.05 5.87
C LEU A 398 14.49 -14.46 5.55
N ILE A 399 13.72 -15.11 4.69
CA ILE A 399 12.40 -14.66 4.23
C ILE A 399 11.39 -15.83 4.29
N ASP A 400 10.30 -15.65 5.05
CA ASP A 400 9.12 -16.52 5.17
C ASP A 400 8.18 -16.23 3.99
N ILE A 401 8.53 -16.70 2.80
CA ILE A 401 7.80 -16.35 1.55
C ILE A 401 6.42 -17.02 1.47
N ASP A 402 6.27 -18.18 2.12
CA ASP A 402 5.07 -19.00 2.22
C ASP A 402 4.12 -18.60 3.37
N ASP A 403 4.50 -17.62 4.20
CA ASP A 403 3.69 -17.07 5.32
C ASP A 403 3.21 -18.15 6.31
N ASP A 404 4.07 -19.12 6.63
CA ASP A 404 3.78 -20.25 7.54
C ASP A 404 4.44 -20.10 8.93
N CYS A 405 5.42 -19.19 9.05
CA CYS A 405 6.18 -18.89 10.26
C CYS A 405 7.00 -20.04 10.88
N GLN A 406 7.40 -21.04 10.09
CA GLN A 406 8.34 -22.10 10.48
C GLN A 406 9.77 -21.82 9.91
N TYR A 407 10.70 -22.78 10.01
CA TYR A 407 12.08 -22.64 9.53
C TYR A 407 12.49 -23.86 8.69
N GLU A 408 12.06 -23.85 7.42
CA GLU A 408 12.18 -24.98 6.50
C GLU A 408 13.29 -24.69 5.49
N ALA A 409 14.38 -25.45 5.55
CA ALA A 409 15.51 -25.36 4.61
C ALA A 409 15.17 -25.72 3.13
N THR A 410 13.88 -25.80 2.81
CA THR A 410 13.32 -26.06 1.47
C THR A 410 12.36 -24.97 0.99
N THR A 411 11.89 -24.05 1.85
CA THR A 411 11.00 -22.94 1.45
C THR A 411 11.50 -21.56 1.89
N ILE A 412 12.36 -21.46 2.92
CA ILE A 412 13.04 -20.20 3.25
C ILE A 412 13.85 -19.69 2.06
N GLU A 413 13.61 -18.44 1.64
CA GLU A 413 14.57 -17.74 0.79
C GLU A 413 15.76 -17.23 1.62
N HIS A 414 16.94 -17.81 1.37
CA HIS A 414 18.22 -17.32 1.85
C HIS A 414 18.86 -16.40 0.80
N ARG A 415 19.05 -15.12 1.12
CA ARG A 415 19.67 -14.12 0.22
C ARG A 415 20.86 -13.43 0.90
N TYR A 416 21.81 -12.91 0.11
CA TYR A 416 23.10 -12.36 0.56
C TYR A 416 23.29 -10.91 0.05
N PHE A 417 22.57 -9.96 0.65
CA PHE A 417 22.57 -8.55 0.24
C PHE A 417 22.84 -7.61 1.42
N GLY A 418 23.82 -6.71 1.29
CA GLY A 418 24.26 -5.80 2.36
C GLY A 418 25.41 -6.34 3.20
N SER A 419 25.60 -5.82 4.41
CA SER A 419 26.78 -6.10 5.25
C SER A 419 26.56 -5.95 6.76
N ALA A 420 27.57 -6.33 7.55
CA ALA A 420 27.57 -6.24 9.00
C ALA A 420 27.39 -4.79 9.48
N GLY A 421 26.38 -4.59 10.35
CA GLY A 421 25.99 -3.28 10.88
C GLY A 421 24.80 -2.61 10.16
N ASP A 422 24.55 -2.94 8.89
CA ASP A 422 23.47 -2.33 8.10
C ASP A 422 22.07 -2.63 8.67
N ILE A 423 21.08 -1.81 8.31
CA ILE A 423 19.68 -1.92 8.74
C ILE A 423 18.83 -2.28 7.52
N PRO A 424 17.97 -3.33 7.57
CA PRO A 424 17.09 -3.67 6.46
C PRO A 424 16.03 -2.58 6.26
N VAL A 425 15.78 -2.20 5.02
CA VAL A 425 14.83 -1.15 4.62
C VAL A 425 14.06 -1.55 3.33
N PRO A 426 13.47 -2.76 3.26
CA PRO A 426 12.81 -3.27 2.05
C PRO A 426 11.69 -2.34 1.57
N GLY A 427 11.43 -2.35 0.27
CA GLY A 427 10.41 -1.50 -0.36
C GLY A 427 10.41 -1.62 -1.89
N ASP A 428 9.29 -1.31 -2.53
CA ASP A 428 9.11 -1.27 -3.98
C ASP A 428 9.82 -0.05 -4.62
N TYR A 429 11.16 -0.10 -4.66
CA TYR A 429 12.03 1.00 -5.14
C TYR A 429 12.06 1.11 -6.67
N ASP A 430 11.86 0.00 -7.39
CA ASP A 430 11.81 -0.04 -8.85
C ASP A 430 10.41 0.24 -9.44
N GLY A 431 9.35 0.07 -8.64
CA GLY A 431 7.98 0.27 -9.07
C GLY A 431 7.35 -0.97 -9.74
N ASN A 432 7.91 -2.17 -9.55
CA ASN A 432 7.36 -3.42 -10.07
C ASN A 432 6.15 -3.94 -9.26
N GLY A 433 6.13 -3.72 -7.93
CA GLY A 433 5.01 -4.10 -7.04
C GLY A 433 5.42 -5.02 -5.88
N LYS A 434 6.50 -5.78 -6.07
CA LYS A 434 7.23 -6.51 -5.04
C LYS A 434 8.18 -5.55 -4.30
N ASP A 435 8.32 -5.73 -2.99
CA ASP A 435 9.34 -4.99 -2.23
C ASP A 435 10.74 -5.56 -2.51
N ASN A 436 11.65 -4.75 -3.06
CA ASN A 436 13.05 -5.11 -3.29
C ASN A 436 13.80 -5.31 -1.95
N LEU A 437 14.88 -6.10 -1.96
CA LEU A 437 15.82 -6.15 -0.84
C LEU A 437 16.64 -4.86 -0.80
N ALA A 438 16.73 -4.26 0.38
CA ALA A 438 17.40 -2.99 0.55
C ALA A 438 17.98 -2.84 1.94
N VAL A 439 19.13 -2.18 2.02
CA VAL A 439 19.83 -1.89 3.28
C VAL A 439 20.25 -0.43 3.36
N PHE A 440 20.26 0.10 4.58
CA PHE A 440 20.86 1.38 4.91
C PHE A 440 22.04 1.19 5.87
N ASN A 441 23.17 1.79 5.54
CA ASN A 441 24.37 1.77 6.36
C ASN A 441 24.42 3.03 7.27
N PRO A 442 24.14 2.90 8.59
CA PRO A 442 24.10 4.05 9.51
C PRO A 442 25.48 4.65 9.80
N SER A 443 26.59 4.06 9.35
CA SER A 443 27.92 4.65 9.50
C SER A 443 28.29 5.64 8.38
N THR A 444 27.60 5.56 7.24
CA THR A 444 27.90 6.36 6.03
C THR A 444 26.73 7.19 5.52
N GLY A 445 25.48 6.85 5.87
CA GLY A 445 24.29 7.43 5.23
C GLY A 445 24.01 6.87 3.83
N GLN A 446 24.58 5.71 3.50
CA GLN A 446 24.40 5.04 2.22
C GLN A 446 23.19 4.09 2.26
N TRP A 447 22.31 4.24 1.27
CA TRP A 447 21.27 3.28 0.91
C TRP A 447 21.80 2.40 -0.23
N SER A 448 21.51 1.11 -0.19
CA SER A 448 21.80 0.14 -1.25
C SER A 448 20.55 -0.72 -1.51
N VAL A 449 20.21 -0.96 -2.77
CA VAL A 449 19.03 -1.73 -3.19
C VAL A 449 19.41 -2.76 -4.24
N ASP A 450 18.99 -3.99 -4.01
CA ASP A 450 18.98 -5.11 -4.97
C ASP A 450 18.02 -4.74 -6.10
N TRP A 451 18.58 -4.41 -7.25
CA TRP A 451 17.80 -3.87 -8.38
C TRP A 451 17.42 -4.92 -9.42
N ASN A 452 17.90 -6.17 -9.27
CA ASN A 452 17.55 -7.27 -10.16
C ASN A 452 16.81 -8.43 -9.46
N ASP A 453 16.54 -8.29 -8.15
CA ASP A 453 15.85 -9.24 -7.29
C ASP A 453 16.55 -10.61 -7.20
N ASN A 454 17.85 -10.67 -7.51
CA ASN A 454 18.64 -11.91 -7.44
C ASN A 454 19.14 -12.21 -6.01
N GLY A 455 19.09 -11.24 -5.10
CA GLY A 455 19.48 -11.40 -3.69
C GLY A 455 20.98 -11.43 -3.45
N VAL A 456 21.78 -10.85 -4.36
CA VAL A 456 23.24 -10.79 -4.31
C VAL A 456 23.68 -9.39 -4.72
N TRP A 457 24.70 -8.85 -4.04
CA TRP A 457 25.30 -7.57 -4.45
C TRP A 457 26.20 -7.75 -5.70
N ASP A 458 25.67 -7.37 -6.86
CA ASP A 458 26.34 -7.35 -8.17
C ASP A 458 27.13 -6.04 -8.41
N GLY A 459 26.88 -5.01 -7.60
CA GLY A 459 27.58 -3.72 -7.66
C GLY A 459 26.81 -2.62 -8.39
N PRO A 460 27.25 -1.35 -8.27
CA PRO A 460 26.43 -0.16 -8.55
C PRO A 460 26.17 0.13 -10.04
N ALA A 461 26.52 -0.81 -10.93
CA ALA A 461 26.12 -0.81 -12.34
C ALA A 461 24.83 -1.61 -12.57
N THR A 462 24.61 -2.64 -11.74
CA THR A 462 23.40 -3.48 -11.71
C THR A 462 22.48 -2.97 -10.60
N ASP A 463 22.97 -2.99 -9.37
CA ASP A 463 22.30 -2.50 -8.16
C ASP A 463 22.26 -0.97 -8.09
N ARG A 464 21.43 -0.44 -7.17
CA ARG A 464 21.39 1.00 -6.89
C ARG A 464 21.98 1.34 -5.54
N THR A 465 22.60 2.50 -5.48
CA THR A 465 23.04 3.12 -4.23
C THR A 465 22.79 4.62 -4.25
N TRP A 466 22.35 5.17 -3.12
CA TRP A 466 22.16 6.61 -2.94
C TRP A 466 22.74 7.04 -1.60
N SER A 467 23.33 8.24 -1.53
CA SER A 467 23.76 8.85 -0.27
C SER A 467 22.66 9.78 0.22
N PHE A 468 21.95 9.40 1.28
CA PHE A 468 20.89 10.21 1.88
C PHE A 468 20.86 10.05 3.40
N GLY A 469 21.11 11.15 4.10
CA GLY A 469 21.48 11.15 5.52
C GLY A 469 22.98 11.23 5.72
N SER A 470 23.42 10.92 6.94
CA SER A 470 24.78 11.07 7.44
C SER A 470 25.15 9.98 8.45
N GLY A 471 26.44 9.84 8.75
CA GLY A 471 26.92 8.86 9.73
C GLY A 471 26.39 9.15 11.14
N GLY A 472 25.63 8.20 11.70
CA GLY A 472 24.91 8.32 12.97
C GLY A 472 23.40 8.49 12.82
N ASP A 473 22.90 8.75 11.60
CA ASP A 473 21.45 8.74 11.32
C ASP A 473 20.90 7.32 11.32
N LEU A 474 19.59 7.21 11.57
CA LEU A 474 18.83 5.96 11.50
C LEU A 474 17.81 6.05 10.37
N PRO A 475 17.63 5.00 9.56
CA PRO A 475 16.57 4.98 8.57
C PRO A 475 15.24 4.74 9.29
N THR A 476 14.14 5.08 8.64
CA THR A 476 12.82 4.75 9.17
C THR A 476 11.98 4.01 8.14
N LEU A 477 11.44 2.87 8.55
CA LEU A 477 10.51 2.10 7.75
C LEU A 477 9.20 2.88 7.63
N ARG A 478 8.85 3.32 6.41
CA ARG A 478 7.58 4.02 6.13
C ARG A 478 6.55 3.04 5.57
N PHE A 479 5.49 2.84 6.33
CA PHE A 479 4.30 2.11 5.87
C PHE A 479 3.30 3.11 5.31
N ARG A 480 2.69 2.75 4.17
CA ARG A 480 2.30 3.73 3.15
C ARG A 480 0.83 3.79 2.82
#